data_AF-A0A350UU27-F1
#
_entry.id   AF-A0A350UU27-F1
#
_cell.length_a   1.000
_cell.length_b   1.000
_cell.length_c   1.000
_cell.angle_alpha   90.00
_cell.angle_beta   90.00
_cell.angle_gamma   90.00
#
_symmetry.space_group_name_H-M   'P 1'
#
loop_
_entity.id
_entity.type
_entity.pdbx_description
1 polymer ?
#
loop_
_entity_poly.entity_id
_entity_poly.type
_entity_poly.pdbx_seq_one_letter_code
_entity_poly.pdbx_strand_id
1 'polypeptide(L)'
;MKMKRNKRFLIGMGALSVILMVLFIASSSVSAAMKEGSGTKKEGSGSKAYWGGYPPLGPLSQEQLSPEEVELGRLIFFDNRYSGDASDSCANCHVPEKGYSDGKQLSNGYPGTAHFRNAPSLLNANRQYEQMLNGTQNKCDTTTRTHMTSQMFMNADGRYIEERTRQIPEYYKRFQNLFGIKRTIYFGKIQRVLCKFVSTLTSSPSANAFDRFMTGDESALTAQQKKGMEVFKGRGKCIRCHNGSLVSDSKYYNIGVPDHPELSTNPTRQVGLRYENMIIGVPQWDKIISDLGRYMVTKEEKDKGAFRTPSLRELKYTGPYMHNGTLSTLEEIVEFYDQGGGPHPNKNAMIQPLGLLTSEKAALVAFLESMSSDSMPYADARPAKYGEQGYPYTIHEPFKKWVLKDPGHHYIEKAEEKIVIPSDYTGKVMPAGWWGNTDVIAAGKVLYQDGFDVKTKKGNIKRQKCAKCHGVSGRPKAKKARDFRVATTMNSYSDAHLFWRISEGVPKTKMKPWKDWLSEEQRWQLIAYIFDAFTNGGRAHTGE
;
A
#
# COMPACT_ATOMS: atom_id res chain seq x y z
N MET A 1 33.96 56.57 -19.52
CA MET A 1 34.93 56.59 -18.39
C MET A 1 34.70 55.40 -17.45
N LYS A 2 35.72 54.92 -16.73
CA LYS A 2 35.63 53.87 -15.69
C LYS A 2 36.22 54.37 -14.37
N MET A 3 35.52 54.17 -13.26
CA MET A 3 36.06 54.24 -11.89
C MET A 3 35.31 53.26 -10.97
N LYS A 4 35.90 52.76 -9.87
CA LYS A 4 37.23 52.14 -9.72
C LYS A 4 37.17 51.29 -8.44
N ARG A 5 37.57 50.02 -8.48
CA ARG A 5 37.75 49.19 -7.26
C ARG A 5 39.08 49.56 -6.59
N ASN A 6 39.10 49.65 -5.26
CA ASN A 6 40.35 49.68 -4.49
C ASN A 6 40.89 48.26 -4.23
N LYS A 7 42.22 48.13 -4.25
CA LYS A 7 43.02 46.94 -3.89
C LYS A 7 44.34 47.41 -3.26
N ARG A 8 44.78 46.76 -2.18
CA ARG A 8 46.18 46.56 -1.75
C ARG A 8 46.23 45.16 -1.09
N PHE A 9 46.94 44.17 -1.65
CA PHE A 9 48.37 43.82 -1.49
C PHE A 9 48.68 43.18 -0.11
N LEU A 10 49.09 41.90 0.01
CA LEU A 10 50.42 41.24 -0.30
C LEU A 10 51.53 41.70 0.70
N ILE A 11 52.46 40.90 1.26
CA ILE A 11 53.06 39.53 1.08
C ILE A 11 53.36 38.94 2.51
N GLY A 12 53.63 37.67 2.88
CA GLY A 12 53.67 36.33 2.21
C GLY A 12 54.94 35.49 2.56
N MET A 13 54.83 34.14 2.68
CA MET A 13 55.91 33.14 2.98
C MET A 13 56.52 33.22 4.41
N GLY A 14 57.13 32.20 5.05
CA GLY A 14 57.34 30.73 4.85
C GLY A 14 58.07 30.17 6.10
N ALA A 15 57.77 28.99 6.69
CA ALA A 15 58.11 27.60 6.31
C ALA A 15 59.28 26.97 7.16
N LEU A 16 59.07 25.74 7.69
CA LEU A 16 59.97 24.88 8.50
C LEU A 16 60.34 25.44 9.92
N SER A 17 60.39 24.71 11.05
CA SER A 17 60.59 23.29 11.47
C SER A 17 62.01 22.99 11.97
N VAL A 18 62.16 22.52 13.23
CA VAL A 18 63.03 21.40 13.70
C VAL A 18 63.14 21.33 15.25
N ILE A 19 62.69 20.19 15.81
CA ILE A 19 63.20 19.38 16.94
C ILE A 19 63.89 20.08 18.15
N LEU A 20 63.33 19.86 19.35
CA LEU A 20 64.09 19.18 20.43
C LEU A 20 63.18 18.23 21.24
N MET A 21 63.79 17.25 21.89
CA MET A 21 63.18 16.09 22.54
C MET A 21 63.76 15.96 23.97
N VAL A 22 63.07 15.20 24.84
CA VAL A 22 63.61 14.28 25.88
C VAL A 22 62.65 14.22 27.10
N LEU A 23 61.84 13.15 27.08
CA LEU A 23 61.56 12.20 28.18
C LEU A 23 61.41 12.68 29.64
N PHE A 24 60.28 12.26 30.24
CA PHE A 24 60.34 11.39 31.42
C PHE A 24 59.40 10.18 31.23
N ILE A 25 59.70 9.04 31.87
CA ILE A 25 59.06 7.74 31.61
C ILE A 25 58.17 7.32 32.78
N ALA A 26 56.95 6.87 32.47
CA ALA A 26 56.16 5.99 33.35
C ALA A 26 55.30 5.05 32.46
N SER A 27 55.29 3.76 32.77
CA SER A 27 54.70 2.72 31.92
C SER A 27 53.44 2.08 32.54
N SER A 28 52.32 2.14 31.82
CA SER A 28 51.23 1.16 31.96
C SER A 28 50.25 1.23 30.78
N SER A 29 50.13 0.15 30.01
CA SER A 29 49.03 -0.04 29.07
C SER A 29 47.74 -0.38 29.83
N VAL A 30 46.66 0.36 29.57
CA VAL A 30 45.33 0.09 30.17
C VAL A 30 44.27 0.02 29.08
N SER A 31 43.82 -1.20 28.77
CA SER A 31 42.59 -1.42 28.02
C SER A 31 41.40 -1.03 28.89
N ALA A 32 40.79 0.13 28.61
CA ALA A 32 39.64 0.63 29.35
C ALA A 32 38.35 -0.14 28.98
N ALA A 33 38.20 -1.35 29.54
CA ALA A 33 36.92 -2.06 29.52
C ALA A 33 35.87 -1.25 30.30
N MET A 34 34.71 -0.99 29.67
CA MET A 34 33.62 -0.29 30.35
C MET A 34 32.98 -1.21 31.38
N LYS A 35 33.17 -0.88 32.67
CA LYS A 35 32.60 -1.63 33.79
C LYS A 35 31.11 -1.34 33.92
N GLU A 36 30.30 -2.39 33.93
CA GLU A 36 28.87 -2.29 34.22
C GLU A 36 28.63 -1.91 35.69
N GLY A 37 27.61 -1.08 35.93
CA GLY A 37 27.16 -0.74 37.28
C GLY A 37 26.24 -1.84 37.84
N SER A 38 26.62 -2.47 38.94
CA SER A 38 25.84 -3.55 39.56
C SER A 38 24.55 -3.03 40.20
N GLY A 39 23.42 -3.16 39.49
CA GLY A 39 22.07 -2.86 39.99
C GLY A 39 21.15 -4.07 39.86
N THR A 40 21.01 -4.87 40.92
CA THR A 40 20.30 -6.15 40.84
C THR A 40 18.78 -6.00 40.66
N LYS A 41 18.27 -6.39 39.49
CA LYS A 41 16.91 -6.93 39.34
C LYS A 41 17.00 -8.36 38.79
N LYS A 42 16.21 -9.27 39.37
CA LYS A 42 16.08 -10.64 38.88
C LYS A 42 15.15 -10.66 37.67
N GLU A 43 15.70 -10.75 36.46
CA GLU A 43 14.94 -11.22 35.30
C GLU A 43 15.04 -12.75 35.22
N GLY A 44 13.94 -13.42 34.88
CA GLY A 44 13.88 -14.88 34.82
C GLY A 44 14.65 -15.44 33.63
N SER A 45 15.78 -16.09 33.87
CA SER A 45 16.70 -16.58 32.83
C SER A 45 16.19 -17.82 32.07
N GLY A 46 15.11 -17.66 31.31
CA GLY A 46 14.65 -18.65 30.33
C GLY A 46 15.43 -18.53 29.02
N SER A 47 16.65 -19.08 28.97
CA SER A 47 17.51 -19.00 27.77
C SER A 47 16.94 -19.84 26.62
N LYS A 48 16.12 -19.22 25.76
CA LYS A 48 15.61 -19.87 24.54
C LYS A 48 16.79 -20.28 23.66
N ALA A 49 16.99 -21.58 23.50
CA ALA A 49 18.18 -22.14 22.86
C ALA A 49 18.29 -21.71 21.38
N TYR A 50 19.48 -21.24 20.99
CA TYR A 50 19.80 -20.86 19.61
C TYR A 50 19.88 -22.13 18.75
N TRP A 51 19.07 -22.20 17.70
CA TRP A 51 19.04 -23.38 16.83
C TRP A 51 20.10 -23.24 15.73
N GLY A 52 21.15 -24.05 15.78
CA GLY A 52 22.26 -23.98 14.83
C GLY A 52 23.03 -22.65 14.85
N GLY A 53 23.01 -21.91 15.97
CA GLY A 53 23.60 -20.57 16.12
C GLY A 53 22.70 -19.41 15.69
N TYR A 54 21.50 -19.67 15.17
CA TYR A 54 20.55 -18.63 14.77
C TYR A 54 19.64 -18.20 15.93
N PRO A 55 19.23 -16.92 16.00
CA PRO A 55 18.26 -16.44 16.99
C PRO A 55 16.98 -17.29 16.99
N PRO A 56 16.49 -17.73 18.16
CA PRO A 56 15.30 -18.58 18.24
C PRO A 56 14.08 -17.88 17.65
N LEU A 57 13.25 -18.64 16.93
CA LEU A 57 11.94 -18.17 16.49
C LEU A 57 11.04 -17.91 17.72
N GLY A 58 10.00 -17.09 17.55
CA GLY A 58 9.02 -16.86 18.62
C GLY A 58 8.13 -15.64 18.40
N PRO A 59 7.27 -15.31 19.38
CA PRO A 59 6.30 -14.22 19.29
C PRO A 59 6.93 -12.83 19.17
N LEU A 60 6.18 -11.91 18.57
CA LEU A 60 6.47 -10.49 18.60
C LEU A 60 6.00 -9.84 19.90
N SER A 61 6.85 -9.00 20.49
CA SER A 61 6.48 -8.12 21.60
C SER A 61 5.38 -7.14 21.17
N GLN A 62 4.47 -6.79 22.09
CA GLN A 62 3.44 -5.78 21.82
C GLN A 62 3.91 -4.40 22.31
N GLU A 63 3.58 -3.34 21.56
CA GLU A 63 3.86 -1.95 21.93
C GLU A 63 2.60 -1.35 22.57
N GLN A 64 2.73 -0.65 23.70
CA GLN A 64 1.62 0.13 24.25
C GLN A 64 1.52 1.45 23.48
N LEU A 65 0.38 1.65 22.80
CA LEU A 65 0.12 2.77 21.90
C LEU A 65 -1.00 3.65 22.47
N SER A 66 -0.94 4.97 22.27
CA SER A 66 -2.07 5.87 22.62
C SER A 66 -3.24 5.59 21.66
N PRO A 67 -4.44 5.24 22.17
CA PRO A 67 -5.64 5.06 21.33
C PRO A 67 -5.97 6.30 20.50
N GLU A 68 -5.67 7.49 21.03
CA GLU A 68 -5.98 8.78 20.42
C GLU A 68 -5.00 9.15 19.29
N GLU A 69 -3.71 8.84 19.46
CA GLU A 69 -2.71 8.93 18.37
C GLU A 69 -3.00 7.90 17.27
N VAL A 70 -3.35 6.67 17.66
CA VAL A 70 -3.73 5.57 16.75
C VAL A 70 -4.96 5.94 15.93
N GLU A 71 -6.04 6.42 16.57
CA GLU A 71 -7.27 6.80 15.87
C GLU A 71 -7.03 7.97 14.90
N LEU A 72 -6.23 8.97 15.27
CA LEU A 72 -5.89 10.05 14.35
C LEU A 72 -5.03 9.54 13.18
N GLY A 73 -4.07 8.65 13.44
CA GLY A 73 -3.27 7.98 12.40
C GLY A 73 -4.12 7.17 11.42
N ARG A 74 -5.07 6.39 11.95
CA ARG A 74 -6.02 5.57 11.18
C ARG A 74 -6.89 6.45 10.29
N LEU A 75 -7.48 7.52 10.84
CA LEU A 75 -8.26 8.48 10.05
C LEU A 75 -7.46 9.11 8.91
N ILE A 76 -6.15 9.30 9.07
CA ILE A 76 -5.26 9.88 8.05
C ILE A 76 -4.86 8.83 7.00
N PHE A 77 -4.61 7.58 7.40
CA PHE A 77 -4.29 6.45 6.52
C PHE A 77 -5.34 6.22 5.41
N PHE A 78 -6.61 6.49 5.73
CA PHE A 78 -7.77 6.33 4.85
C PHE A 78 -8.29 7.64 4.22
N ASP A 79 -7.55 8.75 4.31
CA ASP A 79 -7.98 10.05 3.77
C ASP A 79 -7.21 10.42 2.50
N ASN A 80 -7.89 10.41 1.36
CA ASN A 80 -7.27 10.68 0.07
C ASN A 80 -6.75 12.13 -0.06
N ARG A 81 -7.18 13.06 0.80
CA ARG A 81 -6.76 14.48 0.77
C ARG A 81 -5.26 14.69 1.04
N TYR A 82 -4.53 13.63 1.40
CA TYR A 82 -3.07 13.63 1.55
C TYR A 82 -2.29 13.35 0.24
N SER A 83 -2.92 12.94 -0.88
CA SER A 83 -2.27 12.96 -2.22
C SER A 83 -2.37 14.34 -2.89
N GLY A 84 -1.51 14.62 -3.87
CA GLY A 84 -1.41 15.92 -4.55
C GLY A 84 -2.74 16.44 -5.12
N ASP A 85 -3.48 15.56 -5.81
CA ASP A 85 -4.79 15.80 -6.43
C ASP A 85 -6.01 15.34 -5.59
N ALA A 86 -5.75 14.74 -4.42
CA ALA A 86 -6.72 14.06 -3.57
C ALA A 86 -7.36 12.77 -4.15
N SER A 87 -6.71 12.09 -5.10
CA SER A 87 -7.12 10.77 -5.62
C SER A 87 -6.85 9.60 -4.67
N ASP A 88 -5.76 9.62 -3.90
CA ASP A 88 -5.18 8.43 -3.26
C ASP A 88 -4.88 8.61 -1.76
N SER A 89 -5.13 7.55 -1.00
CA SER A 89 -4.71 7.40 0.40
C SER A 89 -3.69 6.26 0.55
N CYS A 90 -3.13 6.07 1.74
CA CYS A 90 -2.29 4.90 2.02
C CYS A 90 -3.06 3.59 1.77
N ALA A 91 -4.36 3.57 2.06
CA ALA A 91 -5.25 2.43 1.84
C ALA A 91 -5.54 2.09 0.36
N ASN A 92 -5.11 2.92 -0.60
CA ASN A 92 -5.24 2.61 -2.04
C ASN A 92 -4.17 1.59 -2.48
N CYS A 93 -3.00 1.61 -1.86
CA CYS A 93 -1.88 0.68 -2.11
C CYS A 93 -1.67 -0.35 -0.98
N HIS A 94 -2.22 -0.09 0.21
CA HIS A 94 -2.13 -0.98 1.38
C HIS A 94 -3.54 -1.30 1.88
N VAL A 95 -4.22 -2.13 1.11
CA VAL A 95 -5.64 -2.51 1.28
C VAL A 95 -5.76 -3.49 2.46
N PRO A 96 -6.53 -3.16 3.53
CA PRO A 96 -6.66 -4.02 4.71
C PRO A 96 -7.10 -5.46 4.37
N GLU A 97 -8.05 -5.61 3.45
CA GLU A 97 -8.60 -6.89 3.01
C GLU A 97 -7.62 -7.75 2.18
N LYS A 98 -6.43 -7.20 1.86
CA LYS A 98 -5.36 -7.87 1.11
C LYS A 98 -4.05 -7.88 1.90
N GLY A 99 -4.13 -8.12 3.22
CA GLY A 99 -2.95 -8.15 4.08
C GLY A 99 -2.19 -6.82 4.13
N TYR A 100 -2.86 -5.67 3.93
CA TYR A 100 -2.22 -4.36 3.77
C TYR A 100 -1.19 -4.28 2.60
N SER A 101 -1.43 -5.04 1.53
CA SER A 101 -0.83 -4.88 0.19
C SER A 101 -1.88 -4.38 -0.81
N ASP A 102 -1.55 -4.22 -2.09
CA ASP A 102 -2.56 -4.02 -3.15
C ASP A 102 -3.01 -5.33 -3.81
N GLY A 103 -2.37 -6.46 -3.45
CA GLY A 103 -2.54 -7.78 -4.05
C GLY A 103 -2.39 -7.77 -5.58
N LYS A 104 -1.38 -7.07 -6.09
CA LYS A 104 -0.97 -7.09 -7.51
C LYS A 104 0.49 -7.54 -7.64
N GLN A 105 0.86 -8.02 -8.82
CA GLN A 105 2.24 -8.42 -9.08
C GLN A 105 3.17 -7.20 -9.08
N LEU A 106 2.81 -6.17 -9.85
CA LEU A 106 3.47 -4.87 -9.86
C LEU A 106 2.44 -3.75 -9.64
N SER A 107 2.67 -2.92 -8.63
CA SER A 107 1.70 -1.91 -8.19
C SER A 107 1.52 -0.75 -9.16
N ASN A 108 0.35 -0.12 -9.08
CA ASN A 108 0.12 1.17 -9.70
C ASN A 108 0.78 2.24 -8.83
N GLY A 109 1.29 3.30 -9.44
CA GLY A 109 1.72 4.49 -8.71
C GLY A 109 0.61 5.54 -8.66
N TYR A 110 1.01 6.77 -8.32
CA TYR A 110 0.20 7.98 -8.48
C TYR A 110 -0.42 8.07 -9.89
N PRO A 111 -1.62 8.68 -10.10
CA PRO A 111 -2.30 8.68 -11.40
C PRO A 111 -1.41 9.16 -12.56
N GLY A 112 -1.29 8.32 -13.59
CA GLY A 112 -0.38 8.51 -14.73
C GLY A 112 1.00 7.85 -14.58
N THR A 113 1.30 7.22 -13.44
CA THR A 113 2.55 6.49 -13.18
C THR A 113 2.30 5.00 -12.87
N ALA A 114 3.33 4.16 -12.97
CA ALA A 114 3.28 2.75 -12.62
C ALA A 114 4.60 2.33 -11.97
N HIS A 115 4.52 1.53 -10.90
CA HIS A 115 5.69 1.13 -10.13
C HIS A 115 6.30 -0.17 -10.68
N PHE A 116 7.57 -0.43 -10.35
CA PHE A 116 8.33 -1.61 -10.81
C PHE A 116 8.46 -2.72 -9.75
N ARG A 117 7.72 -2.60 -8.64
CA ARG A 117 7.62 -3.59 -7.55
C ARG A 117 6.17 -3.83 -7.14
N ASN A 118 5.94 -4.93 -6.43
CA ASN A 118 4.78 -5.14 -5.57
C ASN A 118 4.77 -4.09 -4.42
N ALA A 119 3.58 -3.72 -3.93
CA ALA A 119 3.41 -2.95 -2.71
C ALA A 119 3.43 -3.91 -1.50
N PRO A 120 4.52 -3.95 -0.71
CA PRO A 120 4.64 -4.92 0.37
C PRO A 120 3.60 -4.68 1.46
N SER A 121 3.21 -5.76 2.14
CA SER A 121 2.38 -5.70 3.33
C SER A 121 2.93 -4.73 4.39
N LEU A 122 2.05 -3.94 5.00
CA LEU A 122 2.38 -3.18 6.21
C LEU A 122 2.31 -4.00 7.50
N LEU A 123 1.83 -5.25 7.45
CA LEU A 123 1.81 -6.15 8.61
C LEU A 123 3.24 -6.40 9.08
N ASN A 124 3.50 -6.09 10.35
CA ASN A 124 4.79 -6.13 11.02
C ASN A 124 5.85 -5.17 10.43
N ALA A 125 5.50 -4.27 9.49
CA ALA A 125 6.47 -3.44 8.79
C ALA A 125 7.24 -2.48 9.71
N ASN A 126 6.57 -1.82 10.66
CA ASN A 126 7.24 -0.91 11.61
C ASN A 126 8.09 -1.64 12.69
N ARG A 127 8.21 -2.98 12.63
CA ARG A 127 9.16 -3.76 13.43
C ARG A 127 10.51 -3.97 12.75
N GLN A 128 10.58 -3.71 11.44
CA GLN A 128 11.80 -3.82 10.64
C GLN A 128 12.69 -2.58 10.83
N TYR A 129 14.00 -2.76 11.00
CA TYR A 129 14.93 -1.64 11.22
C TYR A 129 15.14 -0.82 9.93
N GLU A 130 15.48 -1.46 8.80
CA GLU A 130 15.47 -0.80 7.49
C GLU A 130 14.12 -1.02 6.79
N GLN A 131 13.65 0.00 6.09
CA GLN A 131 12.37 0.09 5.39
C GLN A 131 12.57 0.13 3.87
N MET A 132 11.54 -0.28 3.12
CA MET A 132 11.64 -0.73 1.71
C MET A 132 12.40 -2.04 1.52
N LEU A 133 12.06 -2.77 0.47
CA LEU A 133 12.64 -4.09 0.16
C LEU A 133 14.15 -4.05 -0.14
N ASN A 134 14.71 -2.88 -0.42
CA ASN A 134 16.14 -2.65 -0.59
C ASN A 134 16.78 -1.75 0.49
N GLY A 135 16.04 -1.35 1.53
CA GLY A 135 16.56 -0.55 2.65
C GLY A 135 16.96 0.89 2.30
N THR A 136 16.28 1.52 1.33
CA THR A 136 16.49 2.95 0.98
C THR A 136 16.00 3.91 2.07
N GLN A 137 15.30 3.42 3.09
CA GLN A 137 14.68 4.19 4.18
C GLN A 137 14.94 3.45 5.51
N ASN A 138 14.88 4.14 6.65
CA ASN A 138 15.31 3.56 7.94
C ASN A 138 14.31 3.72 9.10
N LYS A 139 13.18 4.40 8.88
CA LYS A 139 12.13 4.63 9.89
C LYS A 139 10.81 4.96 9.21
N CYS A 140 9.69 4.63 9.86
CA CYS A 140 8.35 4.92 9.33
C CYS A 140 8.11 6.42 9.03
N ASP A 141 8.69 7.36 9.78
CA ASP A 141 8.58 8.81 9.48
C ASP A 141 9.30 9.17 8.17
N THR A 142 10.51 8.65 7.93
CA THR A 142 11.23 8.81 6.65
C THR A 142 10.51 8.14 5.48
N THR A 143 9.87 7.00 5.73
CA THR A 143 9.08 6.23 4.76
C THR A 143 7.80 6.95 4.40
N THR A 144 6.95 7.28 5.37
CA THR A 144 5.69 8.02 5.16
C THR A 144 5.95 9.37 4.51
N ARG A 145 6.98 10.12 4.94
CA ARG A 145 7.42 11.34 4.24
C ARG A 145 7.66 11.09 2.75
N THR A 146 8.44 10.05 2.41
CA THR A 146 8.82 9.76 1.03
C THR A 146 7.64 9.30 0.18
N HIS A 147 6.72 8.50 0.72
CA HIS A 147 5.53 8.05 -0.02
C HIS A 147 4.53 9.18 -0.23
N MET A 148 4.35 10.04 0.78
CA MET A 148 3.49 11.22 0.68
C MET A 148 4.03 12.25 -0.34
N THR A 149 5.35 12.46 -0.41
CA THR A 149 5.94 13.49 -1.30
C THR A 149 6.51 13.00 -2.63
N SER A 150 6.61 11.68 -2.87
CA SER A 150 7.14 11.14 -4.13
C SER A 150 6.12 11.22 -5.26
N GLN A 151 6.59 11.65 -6.42
CA GLN A 151 5.86 11.70 -7.69
C GLN A 151 5.33 10.33 -8.12
N MET A 152 5.95 9.23 -7.67
CA MET A 152 5.55 7.85 -7.96
C MET A 152 4.42 7.33 -7.07
N PHE A 153 4.16 7.96 -5.91
CA PHE A 153 3.27 7.41 -4.87
C PHE A 153 2.06 8.31 -4.60
N MET A 154 2.24 9.43 -3.87
CA MET A 154 1.13 10.35 -3.54
C MET A 154 1.34 11.80 -4.02
N ASN A 155 2.55 12.15 -4.49
CA ASN A 155 2.86 13.40 -5.21
C ASN A 155 2.37 14.70 -4.53
N ALA A 156 2.42 14.78 -3.19
CA ALA A 156 1.97 15.95 -2.43
C ALA A 156 3.13 16.80 -1.90
N ASP A 157 2.94 18.12 -1.85
CA ASP A 157 3.83 19.01 -1.10
C ASP A 157 3.53 18.91 0.40
N GLY A 158 4.56 18.74 1.23
CA GLY A 158 4.41 18.67 2.69
C GLY A 158 3.67 19.88 3.29
N ARG A 159 3.84 21.07 2.71
CA ARG A 159 3.15 22.31 3.15
C ARG A 159 1.67 22.28 2.79
N TYR A 160 1.30 21.70 1.65
CA TYR A 160 -0.11 21.47 1.30
C TYR A 160 -0.75 20.42 2.21
N ILE A 161 0.00 19.40 2.63
CA ILE A 161 -0.45 18.43 3.65
C ILE A 161 -0.72 19.14 5.00
N GLU A 162 0.23 19.94 5.50
CA GLU A 162 0.05 20.71 6.75
C GLU A 162 -1.20 21.62 6.67
N GLU A 163 -1.35 22.36 5.57
CA GLU A 163 -2.45 23.31 5.37
C GLU A 163 -3.82 22.63 5.19
N ARG A 164 -3.92 21.56 4.39
CA ARG A 164 -5.18 20.79 4.25
C ARG A 164 -5.61 20.19 5.58
N THR A 165 -4.67 19.65 6.34
CA THR A 165 -4.94 19.13 7.70
C THR A 165 -5.47 20.23 8.62
N ARG A 166 -4.88 21.44 8.55
CA ARG A 166 -5.28 22.61 9.34
C ARG A 166 -6.66 23.17 8.93
N GLN A 167 -7.08 22.98 7.69
CA GLN A 167 -8.39 23.44 7.18
C GLN A 167 -9.56 22.53 7.59
N ILE A 168 -9.29 21.31 8.07
CA ILE A 168 -10.29 20.36 8.56
C ILE A 168 -10.45 20.55 10.09
N PRO A 169 -11.56 21.12 10.60
CA PRO A 169 -11.63 21.51 12.02
C PRO A 169 -11.52 20.34 12.99
N GLU A 170 -11.91 19.12 12.58
CA GLU A 170 -11.83 17.94 13.44
C GLU A 170 -10.40 17.43 13.58
N TYR A 171 -9.59 17.47 12.52
CA TYR A 171 -8.15 17.25 12.64
C TYR A 171 -7.49 18.35 13.45
N TYR A 172 -7.86 19.63 13.22
CA TYR A 172 -7.32 20.74 14.02
C TYR A 172 -7.55 20.54 15.53
N LYS A 173 -8.78 20.23 15.95
CA LYS A 173 -9.09 19.87 17.36
C LYS A 173 -8.26 18.69 17.85
N ARG A 174 -8.16 17.60 17.08
CA ARG A 174 -7.41 16.40 17.48
C ARG A 174 -5.91 16.69 17.64
N PHE A 175 -5.28 17.41 16.71
CA PHE A 175 -3.88 17.85 16.82
C PHE A 175 -3.66 18.89 17.94
N GLN A 176 -4.67 19.72 18.25
CA GLN A 176 -4.65 20.65 19.38
C GLN A 176 -4.69 19.90 20.72
N ASN A 177 -5.60 18.93 20.87
CA ASN A 177 -5.74 18.12 22.08
C ASN A 177 -4.51 17.23 22.33
N LEU A 178 -3.99 16.57 21.27
CA LEU A 178 -2.84 15.67 21.39
C LEU A 178 -1.50 16.39 21.59
N PHE A 179 -1.30 17.56 20.97
CA PHE A 179 0.04 18.16 20.84
C PHE A 179 0.09 19.66 21.09
N GLY A 180 -0.92 20.25 21.73
CA GLY A 180 -0.95 21.64 22.19
C GLY A 180 -0.76 22.70 21.08
N ILE A 181 -1.12 22.39 19.83
CA ILE A 181 -0.83 23.29 18.71
C ILE A 181 -1.70 24.57 18.77
N LYS A 182 -1.06 25.72 18.59
CA LYS A 182 -1.73 27.04 18.59
C LYS A 182 -2.20 27.50 17.20
N ARG A 183 -1.62 26.94 16.13
CA ARG A 183 -1.95 27.24 14.72
C ARG A 183 -1.39 26.19 13.76
N THR A 184 -0.10 25.90 13.87
CA THR A 184 0.62 25.05 12.91
C THR A 184 0.53 23.57 13.27
N ILE A 185 0.06 22.75 12.33
CA ILE A 185 0.17 21.30 12.37
C ILE A 185 1.38 20.93 11.52
N TYR A 186 2.51 20.60 12.16
CA TYR A 186 3.74 20.25 11.43
C TYR A 186 3.64 18.85 10.80
N PHE A 187 4.25 18.66 9.62
CA PHE A 187 4.22 17.41 8.86
C PHE A 187 4.77 16.22 9.66
N GLY A 188 5.78 16.44 10.50
CA GLY A 188 6.29 15.43 11.44
C GLY A 188 5.28 14.96 12.50
N LYS A 189 4.31 15.80 12.89
CA LYS A 189 3.20 15.37 13.78
C LYS A 189 2.19 14.50 13.03
N ILE A 190 1.93 14.78 11.76
CA ILE A 190 1.08 13.96 10.87
C ILE A 190 1.73 12.59 10.63
N GLN A 191 3.03 12.57 10.33
CA GLN A 191 3.81 11.33 10.16
C GLN A 191 3.84 10.50 11.46
N ARG A 192 4.05 11.15 12.62
CA ARG A 192 4.04 10.48 13.94
C ARG A 192 2.76 9.70 14.19
N VAL A 193 1.58 10.30 14.01
CA VAL A 193 0.30 9.61 14.28
C VAL A 193 0.03 8.53 13.24
N LEU A 194 0.31 8.78 11.96
CA LEU A 194 0.23 7.76 10.90
C LEU A 194 1.10 6.54 11.24
N CYS A 195 2.32 6.75 11.73
CA CYS A 195 3.20 5.68 12.19
C CYS A 195 2.73 4.99 13.47
N LYS A 196 2.00 5.68 14.37
CA LYS A 196 1.37 5.03 15.52
C LYS A 196 0.22 4.10 15.11
N PHE A 197 -0.53 4.43 14.06
CA PHE A 197 -1.46 3.47 13.43
C PHE A 197 -0.70 2.32 12.75
N VAL A 198 0.35 2.58 11.96
CA VAL A 198 1.12 1.48 11.33
C VAL A 198 1.81 0.57 12.37
N SER A 199 2.14 1.06 13.57
CA SER A 199 2.56 0.22 14.71
C SER A 199 1.49 -0.77 15.19
N THR A 200 0.18 -0.45 15.10
CA THR A 200 -0.87 -1.40 15.51
C THR A 200 -0.93 -2.61 14.59
N LEU A 201 -0.43 -2.52 13.36
CA LEU A 201 -0.42 -3.60 12.38
C LEU A 201 0.65 -4.67 12.71
N THR A 202 0.74 -5.09 13.98
CA THR A 202 1.61 -6.18 14.43
C THR A 202 0.78 -7.46 14.61
N SER A 203 1.30 -8.63 14.21
CA SER A 203 0.71 -9.93 14.59
C SER A 203 0.55 -10.05 16.11
N SER A 204 -0.62 -10.53 16.56
CA SER A 204 -0.82 -10.89 17.96
C SER A 204 -0.34 -12.33 18.23
N PRO A 205 0.45 -12.58 19.30
CA PRO A 205 0.87 -13.91 19.72
C PRO A 205 -0.29 -14.87 20.02
N SER A 206 -1.47 -14.36 20.38
CA SER A 206 -2.67 -15.19 20.61
C SER A 206 -3.40 -15.58 19.32
N ALA A 207 -3.18 -14.86 18.22
CA ALA A 207 -4.00 -14.94 17.01
C ALA A 207 -3.49 -15.94 15.97
N ASN A 208 -2.28 -16.50 16.13
CA ASN A 208 -1.70 -17.46 15.19
C ASN A 208 -1.24 -18.74 15.91
N ALA A 209 -1.37 -19.87 15.23
CA ALA A 209 -1.06 -21.20 15.76
C ALA A 209 0.42 -21.36 16.17
N PHE A 210 1.33 -20.75 15.41
CA PHE A 210 2.76 -20.77 15.70
C PHE A 210 3.11 -20.10 17.03
N ASP A 211 2.65 -18.88 17.28
CA ASP A 211 3.00 -18.16 18.52
C ASP A 211 2.33 -18.76 19.76
N ARG A 212 1.11 -19.32 19.63
CA ARG A 212 0.48 -20.11 20.70
C ARG A 212 1.37 -21.30 21.10
N PHE A 213 1.89 -22.04 20.12
CA PHE A 213 2.85 -23.12 20.36
C PHE A 213 4.16 -22.61 20.98
N MET A 214 4.73 -21.52 20.47
CA MET A 214 5.97 -20.91 20.99
C MET A 214 5.81 -20.18 22.35
N THR A 215 4.59 -20.18 22.92
CA THR A 215 4.27 -19.68 24.27
C THR A 215 3.77 -20.76 25.23
N GLY A 216 3.57 -22.00 24.79
CA GLY A 216 3.33 -23.17 25.65
C GLY A 216 2.20 -24.10 25.22
N ASP A 217 1.37 -23.71 24.25
CA ASP A 217 0.29 -24.58 23.74
C ASP A 217 0.84 -25.63 22.76
N GLU A 218 1.30 -26.76 23.29
CA GLU A 218 1.78 -27.87 22.46
C GLU A 218 0.73 -28.42 21.48
N SER A 219 -0.57 -28.14 21.68
CA SER A 219 -1.65 -28.60 20.80
C SER A 219 -1.88 -27.68 19.59
N ALA A 220 -1.45 -26.40 19.66
CA ALA A 220 -1.73 -25.40 18.64
C ALA A 220 -1.17 -25.72 17.24
N LEU A 221 -0.06 -26.45 17.14
CA LEU A 221 0.48 -26.92 15.86
C LEU A 221 0.11 -28.38 15.59
N THR A 222 -0.42 -28.64 14.39
CA THR A 222 -0.67 -30.00 13.90
C THR A 222 0.64 -30.77 13.69
N ALA A 223 0.55 -32.11 13.60
CA ALA A 223 1.72 -32.95 13.31
C ALA A 223 2.42 -32.56 11.99
N GLN A 224 1.66 -32.15 10.96
CA GLN A 224 2.21 -31.67 9.69
C GLN A 224 2.96 -30.34 9.85
N GLN A 225 2.43 -29.42 10.66
CA GLN A 225 3.09 -28.13 10.94
C GLN A 225 4.36 -28.31 11.78
N LYS A 226 4.35 -29.25 12.75
CA LYS A 226 5.55 -29.63 13.53
C LYS A 226 6.64 -30.21 12.61
N LYS A 227 6.29 -31.14 11.70
CA LYS A 227 7.21 -31.63 10.65
C LYS A 227 7.70 -30.49 9.75
N GLY A 228 6.83 -29.54 9.38
CA GLY A 228 7.22 -28.36 8.59
C GLY A 228 8.24 -27.48 9.29
N MET A 229 8.10 -27.27 10.60
CA MET A 229 9.09 -26.59 11.42
C MET A 229 10.44 -27.33 11.44
N GLU A 230 10.44 -28.66 11.48
CA GLU A 230 11.65 -29.48 11.41
C GLU A 230 12.34 -29.36 10.05
N VAL A 231 11.59 -29.39 8.95
CA VAL A 231 12.10 -29.14 7.59
C VAL A 231 12.68 -27.73 7.48
N PHE A 232 11.97 -26.71 7.95
CA PHE A 232 12.39 -25.30 7.94
C PHE A 232 13.73 -25.06 8.64
N LYS A 233 13.95 -25.72 9.78
CA LYS A 233 15.20 -25.64 10.55
C LYS A 233 16.30 -26.50 9.93
N GLY A 234 15.98 -27.76 9.61
CA GLY A 234 16.87 -28.78 9.10
C GLY A 234 17.08 -28.70 7.59
N ARG A 235 16.49 -29.64 6.82
CA ARG A 235 16.80 -29.87 5.40
C ARG A 235 16.55 -28.65 4.50
N GLY A 236 15.49 -27.89 4.77
CA GLY A 236 15.14 -26.67 4.04
C GLY A 236 16.04 -25.48 4.37
N LYS A 237 16.76 -25.51 5.50
CA LYS A 237 17.76 -24.50 5.94
C LYS A 237 17.22 -23.05 6.03
N CYS A 238 15.91 -22.85 5.97
CA CYS A 238 15.25 -21.54 5.88
C CYS A 238 15.64 -20.61 7.04
N ILE A 239 15.80 -21.18 8.25
CA ILE A 239 16.21 -20.46 9.46
C ILE A 239 17.53 -19.69 9.33
N ARG A 240 18.40 -20.01 8.35
CA ARG A 240 19.67 -19.30 8.11
C ARG A 240 19.49 -17.80 7.87
N CYS A 241 18.42 -17.43 7.19
CA CYS A 241 18.01 -16.02 7.01
C CYS A 241 16.73 -15.71 7.78
N HIS A 242 15.80 -16.66 7.86
CA HIS A 242 14.48 -16.47 8.46
C HIS A 242 14.44 -16.88 9.94
N ASN A 243 15.02 -16.04 10.81
CA ASN A 243 15.17 -16.29 12.25
C ASN A 243 14.64 -15.16 13.15
N GLY A 244 14.68 -15.37 14.47
CA GLY A 244 14.16 -14.41 15.46
C GLY A 244 12.63 -14.24 15.43
N SER A 245 12.11 -13.28 16.21
CA SER A 245 10.66 -13.06 16.32
C SER A 245 9.97 -12.55 15.05
N LEU A 246 10.71 -11.94 14.12
CA LEU A 246 10.20 -11.52 12.81
C LEU A 246 10.31 -12.61 11.74
N VAL A 247 10.94 -13.74 12.06
CA VAL A 247 11.22 -14.82 11.10
C VAL A 247 11.99 -14.24 9.88
N SER A 248 12.93 -13.34 10.18
CA SER A 248 13.77 -12.57 9.27
C SER A 248 14.93 -11.96 10.04
N ASP A 249 16.14 -12.12 9.51
CA ASP A 249 17.37 -11.48 9.99
C ASP A 249 17.57 -10.04 9.46
N SER A 250 16.63 -9.54 8.65
CA SER A 250 16.66 -8.23 7.99
C SER A 250 17.91 -7.95 7.11
N LYS A 251 18.69 -8.97 6.72
CA LYS A 251 19.88 -8.78 5.85
C LYS A 251 19.52 -8.84 4.36
N TYR A 252 20.50 -8.55 3.51
CA TYR A 252 20.32 -8.45 2.05
C TYR A 252 20.88 -9.66 1.32
N TYR A 253 20.02 -10.34 0.56
CA TYR A 253 20.36 -11.54 -0.20
C TYR A 253 19.78 -11.47 -1.62
N ASN A 254 20.59 -11.90 -2.59
CA ASN A 254 20.11 -12.17 -3.95
C ASN A 254 19.80 -13.68 -4.05
N ILE A 255 18.55 -14.00 -4.36
CA ILE A 255 18.05 -15.38 -4.51
C ILE A 255 17.74 -15.75 -5.97
N GLY A 256 18.04 -14.86 -6.93
CA GLY A 256 17.75 -15.06 -8.35
C GLY A 256 16.28 -15.00 -8.73
N VAL A 257 15.47 -14.15 -8.08
CA VAL A 257 14.09 -13.90 -8.56
C VAL A 257 14.16 -13.31 -9.98
N PRO A 258 13.44 -13.87 -10.98
CA PRO A 258 13.44 -13.31 -12.34
C PRO A 258 12.76 -11.95 -12.39
N ASP A 259 13.18 -11.08 -13.31
CA ASP A 259 12.46 -9.83 -13.60
C ASP A 259 11.04 -10.10 -14.11
N HIS A 260 10.09 -9.26 -13.71
CA HIS A 260 8.73 -9.34 -14.21
C HIS A 260 8.64 -8.85 -15.67
N PRO A 261 7.96 -9.54 -16.60
CA PRO A 261 7.98 -9.21 -18.04
C PRO A 261 7.55 -7.77 -18.40
N GLU A 262 6.71 -7.13 -17.57
CA GLU A 262 6.38 -5.71 -17.75
C GLU A 262 7.58 -4.75 -17.64
N LEU A 263 8.71 -5.13 -17.00
CA LEU A 263 9.87 -4.25 -16.93
C LEU A 263 10.56 -4.05 -18.29
N SER A 264 10.48 -5.04 -19.19
CA SER A 264 10.96 -4.93 -20.56
C SER A 264 9.89 -4.47 -21.57
N THR A 265 8.60 -4.58 -21.22
CA THR A 265 7.48 -4.37 -22.17
C THR A 265 6.53 -3.21 -21.85
N ASN A 266 6.44 -2.74 -20.60
CA ASN A 266 5.58 -1.62 -20.21
C ASN A 266 6.38 -0.31 -20.11
N PRO A 267 6.17 0.67 -21.02
CA PRO A 267 6.95 1.91 -21.04
C PRO A 267 6.72 2.78 -19.80
N THR A 268 5.53 2.76 -19.20
CA THR A 268 5.23 3.52 -17.98
C THR A 268 6.02 2.99 -16.78
N ARG A 269 6.19 1.66 -16.67
CA ARG A 269 7.03 1.04 -15.63
C ARG A 269 8.52 1.25 -15.89
N GLN A 270 8.97 1.28 -17.14
CA GLN A 270 10.34 1.67 -17.48
C GLN A 270 10.63 3.11 -17.08
N VAL A 271 9.71 4.06 -17.33
CA VAL A 271 9.84 5.44 -16.86
C VAL A 271 9.93 5.48 -15.34
N GLY A 272 9.07 4.77 -14.61
CA GLY A 272 9.14 4.68 -13.14
C GLY A 272 10.47 4.11 -12.61
N LEU A 273 10.90 2.97 -13.13
CA LEU A 273 12.16 2.31 -12.78
C LEU A 273 13.37 3.22 -13.01
N ARG A 274 13.45 3.86 -14.18
CA ARG A 274 14.56 4.75 -14.55
C ARG A 274 14.51 6.05 -13.75
N TYR A 275 13.33 6.58 -13.46
CA TYR A 275 13.14 7.77 -12.62
C TYR A 275 13.62 7.55 -11.19
N GLU A 276 13.23 6.44 -10.53
CA GLU A 276 13.70 6.16 -9.16
C GLU A 276 15.23 5.97 -9.10
N ASN A 277 15.80 5.27 -10.08
CA ASN A 277 17.25 5.11 -10.18
C ASN A 277 17.96 6.45 -10.44
N MET A 278 17.38 7.35 -11.25
CA MET A 278 17.90 8.69 -11.49
C MET A 278 17.94 9.53 -10.20
N ILE A 279 16.84 9.63 -9.45
CA ILE A 279 16.77 10.48 -8.24
C ILE A 279 17.60 9.91 -7.08
N ILE A 280 17.89 8.61 -7.08
CA ILE A 280 18.79 7.92 -6.14
C ILE A 280 20.27 7.96 -6.60
N GLY A 281 20.55 8.61 -7.74
CA GLY A 281 21.91 8.86 -8.23
C GLY A 281 22.62 7.60 -8.73
N VAL A 282 21.89 6.68 -9.37
CA VAL A 282 22.45 5.44 -9.94
C VAL A 282 23.13 5.74 -11.29
N PRO A 283 24.38 5.32 -11.51
CA PRO A 283 25.05 5.48 -12.80
C PRO A 283 24.31 4.77 -13.94
N GLN A 284 24.26 5.38 -15.12
CA GLN A 284 23.59 4.84 -16.32
C GLN A 284 22.10 4.48 -16.09
N TRP A 285 21.40 5.25 -15.26
CA TRP A 285 19.98 5.07 -14.94
C TRP A 285 19.08 5.01 -16.18
N ASP A 286 19.49 5.66 -17.28
CA ASP A 286 18.84 5.70 -18.59
C ASP A 286 18.76 4.33 -19.27
N LYS A 287 19.65 3.40 -18.91
CA LYS A 287 19.79 2.06 -19.52
C LYS A 287 19.20 0.93 -18.68
N ILE A 288 18.70 1.22 -17.48
CA ILE A 288 18.19 0.21 -16.57
C ILE A 288 16.88 -0.40 -17.09
N ILE A 289 16.76 -1.73 -16.98
CA ILE A 289 15.61 -2.55 -17.40
C ILE A 289 15.24 -3.64 -16.38
N SER A 290 15.91 -3.66 -15.22
CA SER A 290 15.85 -4.71 -14.19
C SER A 290 15.89 -4.06 -12.80
N ASP A 291 15.27 -4.68 -11.78
CA ASP A 291 15.31 -4.15 -10.41
C ASP A 291 16.65 -4.43 -9.72
N LEU A 292 17.47 -3.38 -9.60
CA LEU A 292 18.81 -3.48 -9.03
C LEU A 292 18.84 -3.73 -7.51
N GLY A 293 17.70 -3.67 -6.81
CA GLY A 293 17.63 -4.01 -5.38
C GLY A 293 18.53 -3.14 -4.49
N ARG A 294 19.34 -3.76 -3.63
CA ARG A 294 20.23 -3.10 -2.65
C ARG A 294 21.30 -2.23 -3.29
N TYR A 295 21.73 -2.52 -4.53
CA TYR A 295 22.62 -1.66 -5.30
C TYR A 295 22.12 -0.22 -5.43
N MET A 296 20.80 0.02 -5.44
CA MET A 296 20.25 1.37 -5.45
C MET A 296 20.74 2.18 -4.23
N VAL A 297 20.90 1.53 -3.07
CA VAL A 297 21.48 2.15 -1.86
C VAL A 297 23.00 2.21 -1.96
N THR A 298 23.66 1.06 -2.07
CA THR A 298 25.10 0.92 -1.82
C THR A 298 25.99 1.29 -3.01
N LYS A 299 25.46 1.23 -4.24
CA LYS A 299 26.20 1.33 -5.52
C LYS A 299 27.31 0.27 -5.69
N GLU A 300 27.34 -0.76 -4.85
CA GLU A 300 28.31 -1.85 -4.85
C GLU A 300 27.85 -2.97 -5.79
N GLU A 301 28.59 -3.26 -6.87
CA GLU A 301 28.15 -4.19 -7.95
C GLU A 301 27.64 -5.56 -7.46
N LYS A 302 28.24 -6.10 -6.39
CA LYS A 302 27.84 -7.35 -5.72
C LYS A 302 26.40 -7.35 -5.15
N ASP A 303 25.84 -6.17 -4.86
CA ASP A 303 24.53 -5.99 -4.24
C ASP A 303 23.39 -5.89 -5.26
N LYS A 304 23.69 -5.97 -6.58
CA LYS A 304 22.64 -5.98 -7.62
C LYS A 304 21.73 -7.18 -7.46
N GLY A 305 20.42 -6.91 -7.48
CA GLY A 305 19.35 -7.91 -7.29
C GLY A 305 19.26 -8.49 -5.87
N ALA A 306 19.98 -7.94 -4.89
CA ALA A 306 19.84 -8.33 -3.49
C ALA A 306 18.70 -7.57 -2.80
N PHE A 307 17.87 -8.27 -2.04
CA PHE A 307 16.72 -7.71 -1.32
C PHE A 307 16.75 -8.12 0.15
N ARG A 308 16.08 -7.33 1.00
CA ARG A 308 15.95 -7.59 2.44
C ARG A 308 15.17 -8.89 2.65
N THR A 309 15.65 -9.77 3.52
CA THR A 309 14.91 -10.93 4.02
C THR A 309 13.51 -10.48 4.48
N PRO A 310 12.41 -10.93 3.85
CA PRO A 310 11.06 -10.56 4.29
C PRO A 310 10.68 -11.30 5.58
N SER A 311 9.78 -10.71 6.37
CA SER A 311 9.09 -11.42 7.45
C SER A 311 8.23 -12.54 6.85
N LEU A 312 8.20 -13.71 7.48
CA LEU A 312 7.33 -14.83 7.09
C LEU A 312 6.01 -14.90 7.90
N ARG A 313 5.71 -13.86 8.68
CA ARG A 313 4.42 -13.71 9.36
C ARG A 313 3.34 -13.20 8.41
N GLU A 314 2.11 -13.64 8.64
CA GLU A 314 0.89 -13.24 7.89
C GLU A 314 0.87 -13.58 6.40
N LEU A 315 1.79 -14.43 5.91
CA LEU A 315 1.94 -14.76 4.48
C LEU A 315 0.65 -15.22 3.79
N LYS A 316 -0.24 -15.92 4.51
CA LYS A 316 -1.59 -16.33 4.07
C LYS A 316 -2.43 -15.19 3.46
N TYR A 317 -2.10 -13.94 3.79
CA TYR A 317 -2.84 -12.74 3.40
C TYR A 317 -2.06 -11.80 2.46
N THR A 318 -0.81 -12.09 2.13
CA THR A 318 0.13 -11.11 1.49
C THR A 318 0.68 -11.56 0.14
N GLY A 319 -0.04 -12.42 -0.59
CA GLY A 319 0.29 -12.74 -1.98
C GLY A 319 -0.13 -11.62 -2.97
N PRO A 320 0.48 -11.54 -4.16
CA PRO A 320 1.58 -12.37 -4.66
C PRO A 320 2.93 -11.97 -4.04
N TYR A 321 3.92 -12.84 -4.18
CA TYR A 321 5.16 -12.85 -3.41
C TYR A 321 6.40 -12.44 -4.21
N MET A 322 7.53 -12.26 -3.50
CA MET A 322 8.77 -11.63 -3.98
C MET A 322 8.61 -10.14 -4.31
N HIS A 323 9.72 -9.46 -4.58
CA HIS A 323 9.75 -8.00 -4.76
C HIS A 323 8.91 -7.48 -5.95
N ASN A 324 8.57 -8.38 -6.88
CA ASN A 324 7.88 -8.09 -8.14
C ASN A 324 6.66 -9.01 -8.38
N GLY A 325 6.20 -9.72 -7.34
CA GLY A 325 4.98 -10.51 -7.40
C GLY A 325 4.98 -11.68 -8.39
N THR A 326 6.17 -12.16 -8.79
CA THR A 326 6.31 -13.21 -9.82
C THR A 326 5.88 -14.60 -9.38
N LEU A 327 5.76 -14.85 -8.07
CA LEU A 327 5.23 -16.10 -7.51
C LEU A 327 3.88 -15.85 -6.82
N SER A 328 2.91 -16.71 -7.05
CA SER A 328 1.51 -16.51 -6.65
C SER A 328 1.12 -17.30 -5.40
N THR A 329 1.80 -18.41 -5.10
CA THR A 329 1.44 -19.36 -4.03
C THR A 329 2.63 -19.66 -3.10
N LEU A 330 2.37 -20.26 -1.93
CA LEU A 330 3.43 -20.69 -1.01
C LEU A 330 4.16 -21.94 -1.53
N GLU A 331 3.44 -22.78 -2.25
CA GLU A 331 3.95 -23.92 -3.01
C GLU A 331 4.99 -23.48 -4.03
N GLU A 332 4.71 -22.44 -4.82
CA GLU A 332 5.66 -21.86 -5.77
C GLU A 332 6.91 -21.27 -5.10
N ILE A 333 6.78 -20.64 -3.92
CA ILE A 333 7.94 -20.18 -3.13
C ILE A 333 8.79 -21.36 -2.66
N VAL A 334 8.16 -22.39 -2.10
CA VAL A 334 8.84 -23.59 -1.60
C VAL A 334 9.53 -24.35 -2.73
N GLU A 335 8.88 -24.45 -3.90
CA GLU A 335 9.45 -25.06 -5.11
C GLU A 335 10.64 -24.24 -5.66
N PHE A 336 10.50 -22.91 -5.74
CA PHE A 336 11.58 -22.01 -6.15
C PHE A 336 12.83 -22.14 -5.26
N TYR A 337 12.65 -22.25 -3.94
CA TYR A 337 13.76 -22.50 -3.03
C TYR A 337 14.30 -23.94 -3.11
N ASP A 338 13.46 -24.96 -3.32
CA ASP A 338 13.90 -26.35 -3.49
C ASP A 338 14.74 -26.57 -4.75
N GLN A 339 14.43 -25.84 -5.83
CA GLN A 339 15.22 -25.78 -7.05
C GLN A 339 16.49 -24.92 -6.91
N GLY A 340 16.72 -24.29 -5.75
CA GLY A 340 17.91 -23.48 -5.47
C GLY A 340 17.86 -22.07 -6.06
N GLY A 341 16.67 -21.52 -6.29
CA GLY A 341 16.45 -20.16 -6.82
C GLY A 341 16.88 -19.97 -8.27
N GLY A 342 16.39 -18.91 -8.91
CA GLY A 342 16.68 -18.65 -10.33
C GLY A 342 18.13 -18.22 -10.63
N PRO A 343 18.47 -17.95 -11.90
CA PRO A 343 19.81 -17.57 -12.31
C PRO A 343 20.07 -16.07 -12.11
N HIS A 344 21.15 -15.72 -11.41
CA HIS A 344 21.68 -14.35 -11.36
C HIS A 344 23.19 -14.37 -11.04
N PRO A 345 24.04 -13.52 -11.65
CA PRO A 345 25.49 -13.52 -11.40
C PRO A 345 25.88 -13.37 -9.92
N ASN A 346 25.16 -12.51 -9.19
CA ASN A 346 25.36 -12.27 -7.75
C ASN A 346 24.54 -13.21 -6.83
N LYS A 347 23.95 -14.32 -7.32
CA LYS A 347 23.13 -15.19 -6.44
C LYS A 347 23.94 -15.64 -5.23
N ASN A 348 23.37 -15.51 -4.04
CA ASN A 348 24.07 -15.85 -2.80
C ASN A 348 24.35 -17.35 -2.74
N ALA A 349 25.59 -17.72 -2.43
CA ALA A 349 26.06 -19.11 -2.46
C ALA A 349 25.31 -20.08 -1.52
N MET A 350 24.57 -19.58 -0.52
CA MET A 350 23.70 -20.41 0.34
C MET A 350 22.43 -20.92 -0.37
N ILE A 351 22.04 -20.28 -1.48
CA ILE A 351 20.82 -20.58 -2.24
C ILE A 351 21.17 -21.67 -3.26
N GLN A 352 20.88 -22.92 -2.88
CA GLN A 352 21.23 -24.16 -3.59
C GLN A 352 20.05 -25.13 -3.51
N PRO A 353 19.93 -26.10 -4.43
CA PRO A 353 18.85 -27.09 -4.38
C PRO A 353 18.78 -27.83 -3.03
N LEU A 354 17.56 -28.10 -2.55
CA LEU A 354 17.30 -28.65 -1.22
C LEU A 354 16.93 -30.15 -1.27
N GLY A 355 16.34 -30.61 -2.37
CA GLY A 355 15.97 -32.01 -2.61
C GLY A 355 14.84 -32.51 -1.72
N LEU A 356 13.90 -31.62 -1.36
CA LEU A 356 12.78 -31.91 -0.47
C LEU A 356 11.78 -32.86 -1.13
N LEU A 357 11.32 -33.85 -0.36
CA LEU A 357 10.23 -34.73 -0.74
C LEU A 357 8.91 -33.95 -0.80
N THR A 358 7.94 -34.39 -1.60
CA THR A 358 6.61 -33.75 -1.68
C THR A 358 5.94 -33.60 -0.31
N SER A 359 6.12 -34.58 0.59
CA SER A 359 5.60 -34.54 1.96
C SER A 359 6.41 -33.67 2.94
N GLU A 360 7.56 -33.15 2.52
CA GLU A 360 8.33 -32.12 3.23
C GLU A 360 7.95 -30.73 2.70
N LYS A 361 7.77 -30.57 1.38
CA LYS A 361 7.26 -29.33 0.76
C LYS A 361 5.87 -28.96 1.32
N ALA A 362 4.93 -29.90 1.32
CA ALA A 362 3.58 -29.71 1.86
C ALA A 362 3.55 -29.52 3.39
N ALA A 363 4.55 -30.04 4.12
CA ALA A 363 4.69 -29.78 5.55
C ALA A 363 5.23 -28.35 5.80
N LEU A 364 6.21 -27.92 5.00
CA LEU A 364 6.80 -26.59 5.06
C LEU A 364 5.78 -25.49 4.76
N VAL A 365 4.93 -25.65 3.74
CA VAL A 365 3.81 -24.72 3.46
C VAL A 365 2.89 -24.57 4.68
N ALA A 366 2.37 -25.69 5.22
CA ALA A 366 1.48 -25.64 6.39
C ALA A 366 2.12 -24.95 7.61
N PHE A 367 3.45 -25.08 7.79
CA PHE A 367 4.19 -24.37 8.82
C PHE A 367 4.33 -22.86 8.54
N LEU A 368 4.55 -22.44 7.30
CA LEU A 368 4.53 -21.02 6.92
C LEU A 368 3.14 -20.40 7.16
N GLU A 369 2.07 -21.11 6.81
CA GLU A 369 0.69 -20.67 7.11
C GLU A 369 0.44 -20.52 8.61
N SER A 370 1.04 -21.38 9.45
CA SER A 370 0.86 -21.33 10.92
C SER A 370 1.37 -20.03 11.58
N MET A 371 2.22 -19.26 10.89
CA MET A 371 2.70 -17.93 11.29
C MET A 371 1.77 -16.78 10.87
N SER A 372 0.64 -17.10 10.27
CA SER A 372 -0.43 -16.16 9.93
C SER A 372 -1.56 -16.26 10.95
N SER A 373 -2.23 -15.14 11.20
CA SER A 373 -3.38 -15.09 12.08
C SER A 373 -4.52 -15.98 11.55
N ASP A 374 -5.35 -16.52 12.47
CA ASP A 374 -6.44 -17.43 12.10
C ASP A 374 -7.45 -16.75 11.14
N SER A 375 -7.69 -15.45 11.37
CA SER A 375 -8.44 -14.52 10.51
C SER A 375 -7.59 -13.30 10.10
N MET A 376 -7.99 -12.61 9.02
CA MET A 376 -7.29 -11.42 8.47
C MET A 376 -7.17 -10.29 9.52
N PRO A 377 -5.96 -9.96 10.01
CA PRO A 377 -5.78 -9.00 11.10
C PRO A 377 -6.10 -7.55 10.69
N TYR A 378 -6.94 -6.87 11.48
CA TYR A 378 -7.36 -5.46 11.26
C TYR A 378 -8.12 -5.22 9.94
N ALA A 379 -8.85 -6.21 9.43
CA ALA A 379 -9.69 -6.07 8.23
C ALA A 379 -10.77 -4.95 8.35
N ASP A 380 -11.27 -4.73 9.56
CA ASP A 380 -12.31 -3.77 9.93
C ASP A 380 -11.79 -2.33 10.16
N ALA A 381 -10.48 -2.08 9.96
CA ALA A 381 -9.85 -0.80 10.31
C ALA A 381 -10.38 0.43 9.54
N ARG A 382 -11.25 0.27 8.53
CA ARG A 382 -11.88 1.37 7.80
C ARG A 382 -12.82 2.20 8.71
N PRO A 383 -12.84 3.54 8.62
CA PRO A 383 -13.79 4.36 9.37
C PRO A 383 -15.24 4.07 9.01
N ALA A 384 -16.04 3.61 9.98
CA ALA A 384 -17.48 3.31 9.81
C ALA A 384 -18.38 4.53 9.46
N LYS A 385 -17.80 5.73 9.33
CA LYS A 385 -18.46 6.96 8.88
C LYS A 385 -17.59 7.70 7.88
N TYR A 386 -17.67 7.29 6.62
CA TYR A 386 -17.40 8.19 5.51
C TYR A 386 -18.67 9.01 5.22
N GLY A 387 -18.53 10.32 5.01
CA GLY A 387 -19.60 11.16 4.46
C GLY A 387 -19.86 10.83 2.98
N GLU A 388 -20.92 11.42 2.41
CA GLU A 388 -21.48 11.17 1.06
C GLU A 388 -20.48 11.34 -0.12
N GLN A 389 -19.23 11.75 0.14
CA GLN A 389 -18.15 11.98 -0.82
C GLN A 389 -16.90 11.11 -0.58
N GLY A 390 -16.92 10.17 0.37
CA GLY A 390 -15.77 9.30 0.66
C GLY A 390 -14.71 9.89 1.59
N TYR A 391 -15.05 10.91 2.39
CA TYR A 391 -14.16 11.48 3.41
C TYR A 391 -14.64 11.15 4.84
N PRO A 392 -13.75 10.91 5.82
CA PRO A 392 -14.16 10.67 7.22
C PRO A 392 -14.86 11.88 7.86
N TYR A 393 -14.68 13.08 7.29
CA TYR A 393 -15.39 14.30 7.66
C TYR A 393 -15.71 15.13 6.42
N THR A 394 -16.97 15.55 6.29
CA THR A 394 -17.39 16.61 5.36
C THR A 394 -16.70 17.93 5.75
N ILE A 395 -16.49 18.81 4.76
CA ILE A 395 -15.92 20.14 5.02
C ILE A 395 -16.94 20.94 5.85
N HIS A 396 -16.58 21.24 7.09
CA HIS A 396 -17.48 21.82 8.09
C HIS A 396 -17.90 23.25 7.70
N GLU A 397 -19.17 23.59 7.93
CA GLU A 397 -19.78 24.90 7.61
C GLU A 397 -18.96 26.18 7.86
N PRO A 398 -18.10 26.30 8.90
CA PRO A 398 -17.22 27.46 9.06
C PRO A 398 -16.35 27.80 7.84
N PHE A 399 -15.95 26.82 7.01
CA PHE A 399 -15.13 27.10 5.83
C PHE A 399 -15.94 27.80 4.72
N LYS A 400 -17.22 27.42 4.53
CA LYS A 400 -18.16 28.17 3.67
C LYS A 400 -18.31 29.61 4.15
N LYS A 401 -18.48 29.83 5.46
CA LYS A 401 -18.61 31.16 6.07
C LYS A 401 -17.37 32.07 5.91
N TRP A 402 -16.20 31.52 5.61
CA TRP A 402 -14.99 32.32 5.36
C TRP A 402 -14.83 32.66 3.87
N VAL A 403 -15.04 31.68 2.99
CA VAL A 403 -14.92 31.88 1.52
C VAL A 403 -16.08 32.73 0.97
N LEU A 404 -17.31 32.54 1.44
CA LEU A 404 -18.50 33.28 1.00
C LEU A 404 -18.60 34.71 1.57
N LYS A 405 -17.50 35.27 2.09
CA LYS A 405 -17.42 36.67 2.56
C LYS A 405 -16.56 37.58 1.67
N ASP A 406 -15.89 37.04 0.65
CA ASP A 406 -15.32 37.85 -0.42
C ASP A 406 -16.44 38.26 -1.41
N PRO A 407 -16.72 39.56 -1.60
CA PRO A 407 -17.76 40.01 -2.54
C PRO A 407 -17.45 39.69 -4.02
N GLY A 408 -16.22 39.30 -4.38
CA GLY A 408 -15.79 39.14 -5.77
C GLY A 408 -16.22 37.85 -6.48
N HIS A 409 -16.66 36.81 -5.77
CA HIS A 409 -16.79 35.46 -6.33
C HIS A 409 -18.23 34.93 -6.43
N HIS A 410 -18.88 35.22 -7.56
CA HIS A 410 -20.19 34.64 -7.92
C HIS A 410 -20.11 33.15 -8.30
N TYR A 411 -20.22 32.25 -7.32
CA TYR A 411 -20.62 30.85 -7.57
C TYR A 411 -21.95 30.52 -6.90
N ILE A 412 -22.96 30.23 -7.72
CA ILE A 412 -24.32 29.91 -7.28
C ILE A 412 -24.46 28.40 -7.12
N GLU A 413 -24.17 27.88 -5.93
CA GLU A 413 -24.60 26.52 -5.56
C GLU A 413 -26.06 26.54 -5.12
N LYS A 414 -26.92 25.85 -5.89
CA LYS A 414 -28.27 25.50 -5.43
C LYS A 414 -28.17 24.25 -4.58
N ALA A 415 -28.81 24.26 -3.40
CA ALA A 415 -28.89 23.09 -2.55
C ALA A 415 -29.48 21.89 -3.34
N GLU A 416 -28.78 20.76 -3.32
CA GLU A 416 -29.30 19.52 -3.89
C GLU A 416 -30.28 18.86 -2.91
N GLU A 417 -31.48 18.53 -3.40
CA GLU A 417 -32.49 17.78 -2.64
C GLU A 417 -31.96 16.37 -2.34
N LYS A 418 -32.04 15.91 -1.09
CA LYS A 418 -31.63 14.53 -0.73
C LYS A 418 -32.42 13.52 -1.57
N ILE A 419 -31.69 12.70 -2.32
CA ILE A 419 -32.30 11.75 -3.26
C ILE A 419 -32.81 10.52 -2.49
N VAL A 420 -34.11 10.51 -2.18
CA VAL A 420 -34.81 9.33 -1.67
C VAL A 420 -35.06 8.33 -2.80
N ILE A 421 -34.73 7.06 -2.58
CA ILE A 421 -35.05 5.95 -3.49
C ILE A 421 -36.47 5.44 -3.13
N PRO A 422 -37.39 5.24 -4.09
CA PRO A 422 -38.72 4.71 -3.80
C PRO A 422 -38.67 3.27 -3.26
N SER A 423 -39.64 2.90 -2.43
CA SER A 423 -39.83 1.57 -1.81
C SER A 423 -39.60 0.41 -2.78
N ASP A 424 -40.19 0.51 -3.97
CA ASP A 424 -40.25 -0.52 -4.99
C ASP A 424 -38.87 -0.86 -5.59
N TYR A 425 -37.87 -0.04 -5.26
CA TYR A 425 -36.49 -0.14 -5.71
C TYR A 425 -35.48 -0.35 -4.57
N THR A 426 -35.82 -0.18 -3.29
CA THR A 426 -34.82 -0.21 -2.20
C THR A 426 -34.14 -1.57 -2.04
N GLY A 427 -34.86 -2.67 -2.28
CA GLY A 427 -34.33 -4.03 -2.25
C GLY A 427 -33.66 -4.50 -3.56
N LYS A 428 -33.43 -3.62 -4.55
CA LYS A 428 -32.80 -4.01 -5.83
C LYS A 428 -31.28 -4.01 -5.71
N VAL A 429 -30.70 -5.21 -5.81
CA VAL A 429 -29.25 -5.48 -5.84
C VAL A 429 -28.87 -6.19 -7.14
N MET A 430 -27.63 -6.01 -7.60
CA MET A 430 -27.10 -6.78 -8.73
C MET A 430 -27.15 -8.30 -8.40
N PRO A 431 -27.58 -9.17 -9.31
CA PRO A 431 -27.57 -10.61 -9.07
C PRO A 431 -26.16 -11.14 -8.74
N ALA A 432 -26.11 -12.14 -7.86
CA ALA A 432 -24.85 -12.75 -7.44
C ALA A 432 -24.06 -13.29 -8.65
N GLY A 433 -22.74 -13.05 -8.66
CA GLY A 433 -21.85 -13.47 -9.75
C GLY A 433 -21.97 -12.67 -11.06
N TRP A 434 -22.77 -11.59 -11.14
CA TRP A 434 -22.91 -10.79 -12.37
C TRP A 434 -21.88 -9.66 -12.52
N TRP A 435 -21.35 -9.15 -11.40
CA TRP A 435 -20.16 -8.28 -11.45
C TRP A 435 -18.97 -9.08 -12.01
N GLY A 436 -18.22 -8.51 -12.97
CA GLY A 436 -17.08 -9.18 -13.61
C GLY A 436 -17.42 -10.32 -14.59
N ASN A 437 -18.69 -10.72 -14.73
CA ASN A 437 -19.08 -11.76 -15.68
C ASN A 437 -19.01 -11.24 -17.13
N THR A 438 -18.15 -11.85 -17.94
CA THR A 438 -17.83 -11.41 -19.30
C THR A 438 -19.04 -11.37 -20.22
N ASP A 439 -19.99 -12.30 -20.06
CA ASP A 439 -21.12 -12.47 -20.97
C ASP A 439 -22.24 -11.48 -20.62
N VAL A 440 -22.47 -11.27 -19.32
CA VAL A 440 -23.34 -10.20 -18.78
C VAL A 440 -22.82 -8.82 -19.21
N ILE A 441 -21.50 -8.59 -19.12
CA ILE A 441 -20.84 -7.36 -19.55
C ILE A 441 -20.92 -7.19 -21.09
N ALA A 442 -20.76 -8.27 -21.87
CA ALA A 442 -20.88 -8.24 -23.32
C ALA A 442 -22.33 -7.91 -23.76
N ALA A 443 -23.34 -8.51 -23.13
CA ALA A 443 -24.74 -8.19 -23.39
C ALA A 443 -25.05 -6.72 -23.04
N GLY A 444 -24.56 -6.23 -21.90
CA GLY A 444 -24.67 -4.83 -21.50
C GLY A 444 -24.00 -3.86 -22.49
N LYS A 445 -22.84 -4.24 -23.03
CA LYS A 445 -22.12 -3.48 -24.06
C LYS A 445 -22.95 -3.31 -25.33
N VAL A 446 -23.61 -4.35 -25.82
CA VAL A 446 -24.49 -4.29 -27.00
C VAL A 446 -25.64 -3.31 -26.77
N LEU A 447 -26.33 -3.38 -25.63
CA LEU A 447 -27.40 -2.45 -25.26
C LEU A 447 -26.90 -1.00 -25.19
N TYR A 448 -25.68 -0.79 -24.69
CA TYR A 448 -25.08 0.53 -24.51
C TYR A 448 -24.55 1.15 -25.83
N GLN A 449 -23.81 0.38 -26.64
CA GLN A 449 -23.03 0.84 -27.79
C GLN A 449 -23.74 0.65 -29.14
N ASP A 450 -24.50 -0.42 -29.31
CA ASP A 450 -25.10 -0.80 -30.60
C ASP A 450 -26.62 -0.56 -30.61
N GLY A 451 -27.24 -0.77 -29.45
CA GLY A 451 -28.59 -0.34 -29.14
C GLY A 451 -29.66 -1.41 -29.28
N PHE A 452 -30.84 -1.04 -28.81
CA PHE A 452 -32.05 -1.87 -28.74
C PHE A 452 -33.23 -1.13 -29.36
N ASP A 453 -34.23 -1.86 -29.83
CA ASP A 453 -35.30 -1.31 -30.64
C ASP A 453 -36.55 -0.96 -29.82
N VAL A 454 -36.96 0.31 -29.87
CA VAL A 454 -38.05 0.87 -29.05
C VAL A 454 -39.26 1.17 -29.92
N LYS A 455 -40.41 0.56 -29.60
CA LYS A 455 -41.69 0.87 -30.24
C LYS A 455 -42.21 2.22 -29.75
N THR A 456 -42.40 3.17 -30.67
CA THR A 456 -42.92 4.51 -30.33
C THR A 456 -44.44 4.50 -30.15
N LYS A 457 -45.00 5.54 -29.50
CA LYS A 457 -46.47 5.73 -29.37
C LYS A 457 -47.23 5.83 -30.70
N LYS A 458 -46.54 5.90 -31.85
CA LYS A 458 -47.13 5.86 -33.20
C LYS A 458 -46.85 4.52 -33.93
N GLY A 459 -46.59 3.44 -33.20
CA GLY A 459 -46.33 2.11 -33.76
C GLY A 459 -44.90 1.91 -34.32
N ASN A 460 -44.31 2.93 -34.93
CA ASN A 460 -42.98 2.87 -35.55
C ASN A 460 -41.88 2.45 -34.56
N ILE A 461 -41.00 1.55 -35.00
CA ILE A 461 -39.79 1.13 -34.27
C ILE A 461 -38.69 2.21 -34.41
N LYS A 462 -37.92 2.47 -33.34
CA LYS A 462 -36.73 3.33 -33.37
C LYS A 462 -35.63 2.82 -32.45
N ARG A 463 -34.50 2.39 -33.00
CA ARG A 463 -33.30 1.99 -32.25
C ARG A 463 -32.79 3.11 -31.32
N GLN A 464 -32.60 2.80 -30.04
CA GLN A 464 -32.01 3.66 -29.02
C GLN A 464 -30.70 3.05 -28.50
N LYS A 465 -29.79 3.90 -28.00
CA LYS A 465 -28.56 3.45 -27.33
C LYS A 465 -28.03 4.46 -26.32
N CYS A 466 -27.49 3.97 -25.21
CA CYS A 466 -27.03 4.79 -24.08
C CYS A 466 -25.85 5.70 -24.47
N ALA A 467 -24.92 5.19 -25.30
CA ALA A 467 -23.80 5.93 -25.86
C ALA A 467 -24.19 7.19 -26.67
N LYS A 468 -25.46 7.31 -27.10
CA LYS A 468 -25.98 8.53 -27.75
C LYS A 468 -25.99 9.74 -26.82
N CYS A 469 -26.23 9.53 -25.53
CA CYS A 469 -26.25 10.59 -24.51
C CYS A 469 -24.99 10.59 -23.63
N HIS A 470 -24.43 9.42 -23.35
CA HIS A 470 -23.29 9.23 -22.44
C HIS A 470 -21.93 9.01 -23.14
N GLY A 471 -21.91 8.97 -24.48
CA GLY A 471 -20.70 8.68 -25.26
C GLY A 471 -20.27 7.22 -25.19
N VAL A 472 -19.48 6.77 -26.17
CA VAL A 472 -18.92 5.40 -26.20
C VAL A 472 -17.87 5.23 -25.09
N SER A 473 -17.13 6.29 -24.76
CA SER A 473 -16.12 6.36 -23.71
C SER A 473 -16.64 6.89 -22.37
N GLY A 474 -17.95 6.82 -22.10
CA GLY A 474 -18.57 7.31 -20.85
C GLY A 474 -18.60 8.84 -20.68
N ARG A 475 -17.92 9.61 -21.55
CA ARG A 475 -17.94 11.09 -21.57
C ARG A 475 -19.27 11.62 -22.17
N PRO A 476 -20.04 12.44 -21.43
CA PRO A 476 -21.39 12.79 -21.79
C PRO A 476 -21.46 13.69 -23.02
N LYS A 477 -22.40 13.38 -23.92
CA LYS A 477 -22.72 14.14 -25.13
C LYS A 477 -24.01 14.96 -25.01
N ALA A 478 -24.85 14.67 -24.02
CA ALA A 478 -26.10 15.39 -23.77
C ALA A 478 -26.03 16.26 -22.50
N LYS A 479 -26.64 17.45 -22.54
CA LYS A 479 -26.75 18.34 -21.37
C LYS A 479 -27.46 17.62 -20.21
N LYS A 480 -26.82 17.59 -19.03
CA LYS A 480 -27.19 16.82 -17.82
C LYS A 480 -27.09 15.27 -17.93
N ALA A 481 -26.46 14.70 -18.95
CA ALA A 481 -26.07 13.29 -18.88
C ALA A 481 -24.92 13.12 -17.87
N ARG A 482 -24.96 12.06 -17.05
CA ARG A 482 -23.88 11.72 -16.11
C ARG A 482 -22.62 11.31 -16.89
N ASP A 483 -21.47 11.76 -16.43
CA ASP A 483 -20.16 11.29 -16.88
C ASP A 483 -19.81 10.02 -16.11
N PHE A 484 -19.70 8.89 -16.80
CA PHE A 484 -19.47 7.59 -16.17
C PHE A 484 -18.01 7.34 -15.82
N ARG A 485 -17.08 8.16 -16.34
CA ARG A 485 -15.64 8.07 -16.06
C ARG A 485 -15.27 8.59 -14.66
N VAL A 486 -16.20 9.28 -13.98
CA VAL A 486 -16.00 9.78 -12.62
C VAL A 486 -16.34 8.65 -11.63
N ALA A 487 -15.43 7.70 -11.51
CA ALA A 487 -15.64 6.45 -10.76
C ALA A 487 -16.13 6.69 -9.32
N THR A 488 -15.65 7.74 -8.63
CA THR A 488 -16.12 8.15 -7.30
C THR A 488 -17.61 8.51 -7.24
N THR A 489 -18.14 9.15 -8.30
CA THR A 489 -19.57 9.48 -8.42
C THR A 489 -20.41 8.27 -8.83
N MET A 490 -19.85 7.31 -9.55
CA MET A 490 -20.54 6.07 -9.90
C MET A 490 -20.61 5.13 -8.69
N ASN A 491 -19.49 4.95 -7.98
CA ASN A 491 -19.38 4.06 -6.83
C ASN A 491 -20.17 4.53 -5.60
N SER A 492 -20.60 5.79 -5.53
CA SER A 492 -21.47 6.30 -4.45
C SER A 492 -22.97 6.02 -4.68
N TYR A 493 -23.39 5.58 -5.87
CA TYR A 493 -24.77 5.15 -6.11
C TYR A 493 -24.96 3.67 -5.75
N SER A 494 -25.91 3.35 -4.87
CA SER A 494 -26.32 1.97 -4.63
C SER A 494 -26.90 1.33 -5.90
N ASP A 495 -26.86 0.00 -5.97
CA ASP A 495 -27.46 -0.79 -7.06
C ASP A 495 -28.94 -0.40 -7.26
N ALA A 496 -29.69 -0.27 -6.16
CA ALA A 496 -31.04 0.25 -6.10
C ALA A 496 -31.20 1.62 -6.78
N HIS A 497 -30.28 2.56 -6.53
CA HIS A 497 -30.31 3.88 -7.17
C HIS A 497 -30.07 3.77 -8.68
N LEU A 498 -29.07 3.00 -9.11
CA LEU A 498 -28.69 2.83 -10.51
C LEU A 498 -29.82 2.16 -11.30
N PHE A 499 -30.37 1.08 -10.78
CA PHE A 499 -31.47 0.34 -11.36
C PHE A 499 -32.74 1.19 -11.42
N TRP A 500 -33.07 1.95 -10.37
CA TRP A 500 -34.16 2.93 -10.39
C TRP A 500 -33.98 4.00 -11.48
N ARG A 501 -32.80 4.61 -11.59
CA ARG A 501 -32.53 5.66 -12.60
C ARG A 501 -32.53 5.15 -14.04
N ILE A 502 -32.22 3.89 -14.28
CA ILE A 502 -32.42 3.27 -15.59
C ILE A 502 -33.90 2.92 -15.79
N SER A 503 -34.60 2.45 -14.76
CA SER A 503 -36.00 2.05 -14.85
C SER A 503 -36.95 3.24 -15.11
N GLU A 504 -36.83 4.32 -14.33
CA GLU A 504 -37.70 5.52 -14.38
C GLU A 504 -37.06 6.73 -15.08
N GLY A 505 -35.79 6.63 -15.48
CA GLY A 505 -35.04 7.75 -16.04
C GLY A 505 -34.62 8.79 -15.01
N VAL A 506 -34.30 9.99 -15.49
CA VAL A 506 -33.89 11.12 -14.64
C VAL A 506 -34.75 12.36 -14.95
N PRO A 507 -35.61 12.81 -14.01
CA PRO A 507 -36.47 13.97 -14.19
C PRO A 507 -35.71 15.23 -14.63
N LYS A 508 -36.33 16.07 -15.46
CA LYS A 508 -35.76 17.33 -15.97
C LYS A 508 -34.46 17.11 -16.81
N THR A 509 -34.30 15.94 -17.43
CA THR A 509 -33.20 15.59 -18.39
C THR A 509 -33.75 14.97 -19.70
N LYS A 510 -32.87 14.43 -20.57
CA LYS A 510 -33.25 13.65 -21.76
C LYS A 510 -33.32 12.12 -21.50
N MET A 511 -32.97 11.64 -20.31
CA MET A 511 -33.02 10.22 -19.96
C MET A 511 -34.45 9.82 -19.55
N LYS A 512 -35.08 9.01 -20.40
CA LYS A 512 -36.43 8.47 -20.20
C LYS A 512 -36.42 7.27 -19.23
N PRO A 513 -37.59 6.86 -18.70
CA PRO A 513 -37.79 5.48 -18.25
C PRO A 513 -37.36 4.49 -19.33
N TRP A 514 -36.75 3.36 -18.93
CA TRP A 514 -36.44 2.25 -19.84
C TRP A 514 -37.08 0.92 -19.43
N LYS A 515 -37.77 0.87 -18.28
CA LYS A 515 -38.46 -0.35 -17.79
C LYS A 515 -39.51 -0.90 -18.76
N ASP A 516 -40.10 -0.05 -19.60
CA ASP A 516 -41.10 -0.42 -20.60
C ASP A 516 -40.49 -1.10 -21.85
N TRP A 517 -39.15 -1.10 -21.98
CA TRP A 517 -38.42 -1.52 -23.18
C TRP A 517 -37.19 -2.42 -22.92
N LEU A 518 -36.76 -2.54 -21.66
CA LEU A 518 -35.67 -3.42 -21.22
C LEU A 518 -36.16 -4.32 -20.08
N SER A 519 -35.87 -5.61 -20.17
CA SER A 519 -36.11 -6.55 -19.06
C SER A 519 -35.34 -6.14 -17.79
N GLU A 520 -35.66 -6.76 -16.65
CA GLU A 520 -34.86 -6.55 -15.43
C GLU A 520 -33.39 -6.98 -15.64
N GLU A 521 -33.20 -8.17 -16.20
CA GLU A 521 -31.89 -8.68 -16.64
C GLU A 521 -31.13 -7.68 -17.54
N GLN A 522 -31.77 -7.15 -18.58
CA GLN A 522 -31.13 -6.21 -19.51
C GLN A 522 -30.73 -4.89 -18.83
N ARG A 523 -31.47 -4.47 -17.79
CA ARG A 523 -31.12 -3.31 -16.97
C ARG A 523 -29.92 -3.62 -16.07
N TRP A 524 -29.81 -4.83 -15.53
CA TRP A 524 -28.63 -5.28 -14.76
C TRP A 524 -27.38 -5.48 -15.63
N GLN A 525 -27.49 -6.14 -16.78
CA GLN A 525 -26.43 -6.26 -17.80
C GLN A 525 -25.86 -4.87 -18.17
N LEU A 526 -26.74 -3.90 -18.41
CA LEU A 526 -26.36 -2.52 -18.72
C LEU A 526 -25.60 -1.83 -17.56
N ILE A 527 -25.95 -2.10 -16.29
CA ILE A 527 -25.24 -1.59 -15.12
C ILE A 527 -23.86 -2.25 -15.00
N ALA A 528 -23.77 -3.58 -15.12
CA ALA A 528 -22.52 -4.32 -15.04
C ALA A 528 -21.50 -3.80 -16.07
N TYR A 529 -21.94 -3.63 -17.33
CA TYR A 529 -21.12 -3.02 -18.38
C TYR A 529 -20.66 -1.59 -18.06
N ILE A 530 -21.55 -0.74 -17.52
CA ILE A 530 -21.20 0.65 -17.20
C ILE A 530 -20.11 0.74 -16.11
N PHE A 531 -20.11 -0.18 -15.14
CA PHE A 531 -19.08 -0.21 -14.10
C PHE A 531 -17.78 -0.83 -14.57
N ASP A 532 -17.84 -1.96 -15.28
CA ASP A 532 -16.67 -2.59 -15.90
C ASP A 532 -15.90 -1.59 -16.77
N ALA A 533 -16.57 -1.04 -17.79
CA ALA A 533 -15.93 -0.26 -18.84
C ALA A 533 -15.52 1.16 -18.44
N PHE A 534 -16.07 1.73 -17.35
CA PHE A 534 -15.83 3.13 -16.97
C PHE A 534 -15.39 3.37 -15.53
N THR A 535 -15.38 2.35 -14.65
CA THR A 535 -14.94 2.47 -13.24
C THR A 535 -13.78 1.55 -12.86
N ASN A 536 -13.07 1.01 -13.86
CA ASN A 536 -11.94 0.08 -13.75
C ASN A 536 -12.33 -1.28 -13.11
N GLY A 537 -13.35 -1.97 -13.65
CA GLY A 537 -13.80 -3.26 -13.12
C GLY A 537 -14.51 -3.16 -11.77
N GLY A 538 -15.37 -2.15 -11.60
CA GLY A 538 -15.92 -1.76 -10.31
C GLY A 538 -16.88 -2.75 -9.64
N ARG A 539 -16.81 -2.78 -8.30
CA ARG A 539 -17.54 -3.62 -7.31
C ARG A 539 -17.12 -5.10 -7.27
N ALA A 540 -16.41 -5.44 -6.19
CA ALA A 540 -16.26 -6.82 -5.72
C ALA A 540 -17.60 -7.35 -5.17
N HIS A 541 -17.75 -8.67 -5.10
CA HIS A 541 -18.97 -9.32 -4.61
C HIS A 541 -19.17 -9.14 -3.09
N THR A 542 -19.87 -8.08 -2.68
CA THR A 542 -20.57 -8.04 -1.39
C THR A 542 -21.92 -8.75 -1.56
N GLY A 543 -21.87 -10.08 -1.44
CA GLY A 543 -23.04 -10.97 -1.43
C GLY A 543 -23.63 -11.16 -0.04
N GLU A 544 -23.54 -10.14 0.82
CA GLU A 544 -24.08 -9.99 2.18
C GLU A 544 -24.18 -8.48 2.49
#